data_AF-A0A165B460-F1
#
_entry.id   AF-A0A165B460-F1
#
_cell.length_a   1.000
_cell.length_b   1.000
_cell.length_c   1.000
_cell.angle_alpha   90.00
_cell.angle_beta   90.00
_cell.angle_gamma   90.00
#
_symmetry.space_group_name_H-M   'P 1'
#
loop_
_entity.id
_entity.type
_entity.pdbx_description
1 polymer ?
#
loop_
_entity_poly.entity_id
_entity_poly.type
_entity_poly.pdbx_seq_one_letter_code
_entity_poly.pdbx_strand_id
1 'polypeptide(L)'
;MDSDPNHHQPSGARKRRTPTPASPGLTSPVADSDVFAVSPDKRDRKKPKPADGASAPSTPSTPRQPRASAESIAARLAATPISSQGGSTNGESVWMRLLQAQTGVLLAVKGRPSIGQDGDIFVVRRLRAQALTLYEQLSEVLELPITSPSPALDTTPPAPSSPAAPPPAPPAAKPEPPRASPDAAVQAQQRTSPHPPPPPKPRPPEATARPRVRPVARHRTRSPPNQPRPATRVITRFPDVSTLKGRPERHPATLQGLFNDALGGDWVAAVGFSHQDQLLLYPAGPFTAEQLAARSDPLWKVIKMAYSLSDSQRPVFEPDDSWHKIVLHRVPVPPNGDVVGSSKDFFADIRRSNGLLDASVKQERYLCRQEELSVKLGSSSTTAVVYVSVLLSLTDAAAAGRLLRSGAFCHGTLCRVSRYRPRRRD
;
A
#
# COMPACT_ATOMS: atom_id res chain seq x y z
N MET A 1 66.66 -6.32 -34.85
CA MET A 1 66.23 -4.93 -35.12
C MET A 1 64.70 -4.92 -35.03
N ASP A 2 64.11 -5.38 -33.92
CA ASP A 2 64.00 -4.72 -32.59
C ASP A 2 63.13 -3.45 -32.69
N SER A 3 61.83 -3.55 -32.37
CA SER A 3 61.18 -3.15 -31.08
C SER A 3 60.36 -1.87 -31.35
N ASP A 4 59.13 -1.60 -30.91
CA ASP A 4 58.32 -1.96 -29.73
C ASP A 4 56.82 -1.76 -30.07
N PRO A 5 55.89 -2.53 -29.47
CA PRO A 5 54.52 -2.08 -29.24
C PRO A 5 54.26 -1.80 -27.76
N ASN A 6 53.90 -0.53 -27.48
CA ASN A 6 53.43 -0.02 -26.20
C ASN A 6 52.32 -0.90 -25.58
N HIS A 7 52.65 -1.58 -24.49
CA HIS A 7 51.71 -2.35 -23.67
C HIS A 7 51.33 -1.52 -22.43
N HIS A 8 50.15 -0.91 -22.44
CA HIS A 8 49.57 -0.29 -21.25
C HIS A 8 48.99 -1.38 -20.34
N GLN A 9 49.60 -1.57 -19.16
CA GLN A 9 49.02 -2.37 -18.08
C GLN A 9 47.84 -1.65 -17.40
N PRO A 10 46.74 -2.35 -17.07
CA PRO A 10 45.76 -1.86 -16.12
C PRO A 10 46.21 -2.10 -14.67
N SER A 11 46.55 -1.01 -14.00
CA SER A 11 46.62 -0.88 -12.55
C SER A 11 45.24 -1.09 -11.91
N GLY A 12 45.15 -1.94 -10.88
CA GLY A 12 44.06 -1.84 -9.90
C GLY A 12 43.44 -3.14 -9.39
N ALA A 13 44.22 -4.12 -8.94
CA ALA A 13 43.69 -5.23 -8.14
C ALA A 13 43.23 -4.71 -6.75
N ARG A 14 41.93 -4.53 -6.58
CA ARG A 14 41.30 -4.13 -5.31
C ARG A 14 41.35 -5.33 -4.34
N LYS A 15 42.26 -5.27 -3.36
CA LYS A 15 42.37 -6.27 -2.27
C LYS A 15 41.01 -6.45 -1.58
N ARG A 16 40.49 -7.68 -1.65
CA ARG A 16 39.35 -8.15 -0.83
C ARG A 16 39.73 -8.02 0.64
N ARG A 17 38.92 -7.29 1.41
CA ARG A 17 38.99 -7.29 2.87
C ARG A 17 38.38 -8.59 3.38
N THR A 18 39.22 -9.42 3.98
CA THR A 18 38.82 -10.57 4.81
C THR A 18 38.13 -10.06 6.08
N PRO A 19 37.00 -10.63 6.52
CA PRO A 19 36.37 -10.28 7.78
C PRO A 19 37.18 -10.85 8.96
N THR A 20 37.48 -9.99 9.92
CA THR A 20 38.14 -10.33 11.19
C THR A 20 37.18 -11.15 12.07
N PRO A 21 37.59 -12.30 12.62
CA PRO A 21 36.78 -13.05 13.57
C PRO A 21 36.72 -12.33 14.92
N ALA A 22 35.52 -12.27 15.50
CA ALA A 22 35.28 -11.71 16.83
C ALA A 22 35.93 -12.59 17.91
N SER A 23 36.75 -11.98 18.76
CA SER A 23 37.24 -12.63 19.98
C SER A 23 36.18 -12.57 21.10
N PRO A 24 36.06 -13.62 21.93
CA PRO A 24 35.09 -13.69 23.01
C PRO A 24 35.64 -12.97 24.25
N GLY A 25 34.90 -11.95 24.71
CA GLY A 25 35.21 -11.21 25.93
C GLY A 25 34.54 -11.85 27.14
N LEU A 26 35.37 -12.29 28.08
CA LEU A 26 35.07 -12.78 29.41
C LEU A 26 34.16 -11.84 30.22
N THR A 27 33.19 -12.42 30.93
CA THR A 27 32.57 -11.81 32.11
C THR A 27 32.56 -12.83 33.24
N SER A 28 33.12 -12.42 34.39
CA SER A 28 33.10 -13.10 35.69
C SER A 28 32.74 -12.06 36.77
N PRO A 29 32.37 -12.42 38.01
CA PRO A 29 30.99 -12.29 38.51
C PRO A 29 30.88 -11.49 39.83
N VAL A 30 29.70 -11.59 40.50
CA VAL A 30 29.38 -11.28 41.93
C VAL A 30 28.88 -9.83 42.16
N ALA A 31 27.77 -9.48 42.85
CA ALA A 31 26.79 -10.16 43.71
C ALA A 31 25.45 -9.37 43.81
N ASP A 32 24.39 -10.11 44.15
CA ASP A 32 23.18 -9.84 44.96
C ASP A 32 22.26 -8.63 44.62
N SER A 33 20.92 -8.73 44.57
CA SER A 33 20.00 -9.53 45.41
C SER A 33 18.67 -9.90 44.70
N ASP A 34 18.23 -11.13 44.99
CA ASP A 34 16.89 -11.75 45.04
C ASP A 34 15.63 -11.09 44.45
N VAL A 35 14.85 -11.88 43.69
CA VAL A 35 13.48 -12.37 44.06
C VAL A 35 12.87 -13.21 42.90
N PHE A 36 12.72 -14.51 43.18
CA PHE A 36 11.88 -15.58 42.60
C PHE A 36 11.77 -15.81 41.07
N ALA A 37 12.40 -16.91 40.64
CA ALA A 37 12.12 -17.67 39.43
C ALA A 37 11.37 -18.98 39.76
N VAL A 38 10.47 -19.42 38.87
CA VAL A 38 10.22 -20.85 38.63
C VAL A 38 10.04 -21.04 37.12
N SER A 39 11.03 -21.71 36.51
CA SER A 39 11.02 -22.18 35.12
C SER A 39 11.10 -23.71 35.16
N PRO A 40 10.22 -24.46 34.47
CA PRO A 40 10.38 -25.90 34.37
C PRO A 40 11.21 -26.31 33.15
N ASP A 41 11.92 -27.39 33.42
CA ASP A 41 13.09 -27.93 32.78
C ASP A 41 12.76 -28.86 31.60
N LYS A 42 13.68 -28.92 30.63
CA LYS A 42 13.62 -29.82 29.47
C LYS A 42 14.06 -31.22 29.93
N ARG A 43 13.23 -32.23 29.70
CA ARG A 43 13.68 -33.63 29.72
C ARG A 43 13.47 -34.28 28.37
N ASP A 44 14.60 -34.74 27.83
CA ASP A 44 14.73 -35.76 26.81
C ASP A 44 13.85 -36.98 27.11
N ARG A 45 13.08 -37.43 26.11
CA ARG A 45 12.53 -38.78 26.09
C ARG A 45 12.72 -39.45 24.73
N LYS A 46 13.52 -40.52 24.77
CA LYS A 46 13.75 -41.54 23.75
C LYS A 46 12.43 -42.15 23.25
N LYS A 47 12.33 -42.32 21.93
CA LYS A 47 11.34 -43.15 21.24
C LYS A 47 11.52 -44.64 21.60
N PRO A 48 10.43 -45.38 21.88
CA PRO A 48 10.40 -46.83 21.72
C PRO A 48 9.68 -47.24 20.43
N LYS A 49 10.13 -48.40 19.93
CA LYS A 49 9.73 -49.18 18.76
C LYS A 49 8.35 -49.85 18.98
N PRO A 50 7.45 -49.94 17.99
CA PRO A 50 6.22 -50.70 18.14
C PRO A 50 6.45 -52.19 17.87
N ALA A 51 5.84 -53.02 18.71
CA ALA A 51 5.68 -54.46 18.52
C ALA A 51 4.19 -54.78 18.31
N ASP A 52 3.97 -55.85 17.56
CA ASP A 52 2.70 -56.41 17.12
C ASP A 52 1.78 -56.90 18.26
N GLY A 53 0.48 -56.90 17.96
CA GLY A 53 -0.40 -58.01 18.35
C GLY A 53 -1.56 -57.72 19.32
N ALA A 54 -2.71 -58.30 18.97
CA ALA A 54 -3.87 -58.69 19.79
C ALA A 54 -5.07 -57.71 19.95
N SER A 55 -6.03 -57.91 19.04
CA SER A 55 -7.44 -58.32 19.24
C SER A 55 -8.37 -57.74 20.32
N ALA A 56 -9.55 -57.32 19.80
CA ALA A 56 -10.93 -57.35 20.33
C ALA A 56 -11.42 -56.19 21.25
N PRO A 57 -12.75 -55.91 21.38
CA PRO A 57 -13.93 -56.56 20.77
C PRO A 57 -14.90 -55.62 20.01
N SER A 58 -15.75 -56.25 19.21
CA SER A 58 -16.86 -55.68 18.44
C SER A 58 -18.00 -55.14 19.32
N THR A 59 -18.55 -53.99 18.93
CA THR A 59 -19.80 -53.42 19.45
C THR A 59 -20.86 -53.32 18.35
N PRO A 60 -22.16 -53.43 18.70
CA PRO A 60 -23.23 -53.71 17.75
C PRO A 60 -23.63 -52.49 16.91
N SER A 61 -23.90 -52.75 15.64
CA SER A 61 -24.35 -51.81 14.62
C SER A 61 -25.80 -51.37 14.82
N THR A 62 -26.01 -50.06 14.99
CA THR A 62 -27.33 -49.41 14.85
C THR A 62 -27.64 -49.19 13.35
N PRO A 63 -28.88 -49.46 12.88
CA PRO A 63 -29.22 -49.29 11.46
C PRO A 63 -29.20 -47.81 11.07
N ARG A 64 -28.27 -47.47 10.17
CA ARG A 64 -28.07 -46.13 9.64
C ARG A 64 -29.04 -45.90 8.47
N GLN A 65 -30.02 -45.01 8.64
CA GLN A 65 -30.84 -44.51 7.53
C GLN A 65 -29.95 -43.84 6.46
N PRO A 66 -30.28 -43.97 5.16
CA PRO A 66 -29.49 -43.36 4.09
C PRO A 66 -29.61 -41.83 4.14
N ARG A 67 -28.57 -41.17 4.66
CA ARG A 67 -28.37 -39.73 4.45
C ARG A 67 -27.99 -39.53 2.98
N ALA A 68 -28.85 -38.83 2.23
CA ALA A 68 -28.50 -38.33 0.91
C ALA A 68 -27.23 -37.47 1.03
N SER A 69 -26.20 -37.79 0.25
CA SER A 69 -24.97 -37.01 0.22
C SER A 69 -25.25 -35.59 -0.30
N ALA A 70 -24.43 -34.61 0.10
CA ALA A 70 -24.54 -33.24 -0.43
C ALA A 70 -24.41 -33.19 -1.96
N GLU A 71 -23.71 -34.16 -2.55
CA GLU A 71 -23.63 -34.35 -3.99
C GLU A 71 -24.96 -34.78 -4.61
N SER A 72 -25.79 -35.58 -3.91
CA SER A 72 -27.14 -35.95 -4.36
C SER A 72 -28.10 -34.75 -4.36
N ILE A 73 -27.99 -33.85 -3.38
CA ILE A 73 -28.83 -32.64 -3.32
C ILE A 73 -28.39 -31.63 -4.40
N ALA A 74 -27.08 -31.42 -4.55
CA ALA A 74 -26.53 -30.56 -5.60
C ALA A 74 -26.83 -31.09 -7.01
N ALA A 75 -26.76 -32.41 -7.22
CA ALA A 75 -27.12 -33.05 -8.48
C ALA A 75 -28.61 -32.95 -8.78
N ARG A 76 -29.51 -33.05 -7.78
CA ARG A 76 -30.95 -32.83 -7.98
C ARG A 76 -31.27 -31.37 -8.31
N LEU A 77 -30.59 -30.41 -7.70
CA LEU A 77 -30.76 -28.99 -8.03
C LEU A 77 -30.20 -28.65 -9.42
N ALA A 78 -29.09 -29.26 -9.83
CA ALA A 78 -28.51 -29.08 -11.16
C ALA A 78 -29.29 -29.79 -12.29
N ALA A 79 -29.98 -30.89 -11.98
CA ALA A 79 -30.72 -31.69 -12.95
C ALA A 79 -32.18 -31.25 -13.15
N THR A 80 -32.60 -30.09 -12.61
CA THR A 80 -33.95 -29.57 -12.86
C THR A 80 -33.92 -28.67 -14.11
N PRO A 81 -34.33 -29.15 -15.29
CA PRO A 81 -34.32 -28.32 -16.50
C PRO A 81 -35.31 -27.16 -16.34
N ILE A 82 -34.87 -25.96 -16.72
CA ILE A 82 -35.73 -24.79 -16.87
C ILE A 82 -36.61 -25.05 -18.09
N SER A 83 -37.78 -25.65 -17.89
CA SER A 83 -38.77 -25.79 -18.95
C SER A 83 -39.28 -24.40 -19.33
N SER A 84 -38.79 -23.88 -20.45
CA SER A 84 -39.31 -22.68 -21.09
C SER A 84 -40.61 -23.02 -21.83
N GLN A 85 -41.69 -23.24 -21.09
CA GLN A 85 -43.02 -23.25 -21.68
C GLN A 85 -43.92 -22.25 -20.96
N GLY A 86 -44.12 -21.13 -21.65
CA GLY A 86 -45.39 -20.41 -21.68
C GLY A 86 -45.79 -19.64 -20.42
N GLY A 87 -45.47 -18.34 -20.42
CA GLY A 87 -46.34 -17.32 -19.84
C GLY A 87 -46.03 -16.90 -18.40
N SER A 88 -45.74 -15.61 -18.26
CA SER A 88 -45.56 -14.85 -17.01
C SER A 88 -44.17 -14.92 -16.36
N THR A 89 -43.25 -14.09 -16.87
CA THR A 89 -42.01 -13.71 -16.19
C THR A 89 -42.30 -12.66 -15.11
N ASN A 90 -43.01 -13.05 -14.05
CA ASN A 90 -43.07 -12.22 -12.85
C ASN A 90 -41.69 -12.30 -12.17
N GLY A 91 -40.99 -11.16 -12.11
CA GLY A 91 -39.66 -11.03 -11.48
C GLY A 91 -39.61 -11.56 -10.04
N GLU A 92 -40.76 -11.62 -9.36
CA GLU A 92 -40.92 -12.24 -8.04
C GLU A 92 -40.51 -13.73 -8.00
N SER A 93 -40.75 -14.50 -9.08
CA SER A 93 -40.39 -15.92 -9.14
C SER A 93 -38.88 -16.15 -9.20
N VAL A 94 -38.15 -15.20 -9.82
CA VAL A 94 -36.68 -15.23 -9.92
C VAL A 94 -36.05 -14.84 -8.58
N TRP A 95 -36.57 -13.77 -7.95
CA TRP A 95 -36.12 -13.35 -6.63
C TRP A 95 -36.37 -14.41 -5.55
N MET A 96 -37.53 -15.07 -5.57
CA MET A 96 -37.82 -16.16 -4.63
C MET A 96 -36.86 -17.34 -4.81
N ARG A 97 -36.50 -17.71 -6.04
CA ARG A 97 -35.51 -18.77 -6.30
C ARG A 97 -34.10 -18.39 -5.85
N LEU A 98 -33.71 -17.11 -6.01
CA LEU A 98 -32.44 -16.60 -5.50
C LEU A 98 -32.38 -16.66 -3.97
N LEU A 99 -33.46 -16.22 -3.32
CA LEU A 99 -33.59 -16.26 -1.87
C LEU A 99 -33.55 -17.70 -1.33
N GLN A 100 -34.22 -18.63 -2.02
CA GLN A 100 -34.23 -20.05 -1.65
C GLN A 100 -32.84 -20.69 -1.82
N ALA A 101 -32.12 -20.35 -2.88
CA ALA A 101 -30.74 -20.80 -3.09
C ALA A 101 -29.80 -20.26 -2.01
N GLN A 102 -29.91 -18.98 -1.67
CA GLN A 102 -29.10 -18.32 -0.64
C GLN A 102 -29.39 -18.89 0.76
N THR A 103 -30.66 -19.18 1.05
CA THR A 103 -31.10 -19.79 2.32
C THR A 103 -30.63 -21.25 2.41
N GLY A 104 -30.66 -22.00 1.32
CA GLY A 104 -30.13 -23.37 1.24
C GLY A 104 -28.62 -23.44 1.53
N VAL A 105 -27.85 -22.47 1.01
CA VAL A 105 -26.42 -22.33 1.29
C VAL A 105 -26.16 -22.01 2.76
N LEU A 106 -26.91 -21.06 3.34
CA LEU A 106 -26.80 -20.68 4.74
C LEU A 106 -27.12 -21.84 5.70
N LEU A 107 -28.17 -22.62 5.40
CA LEU A 107 -28.55 -23.79 6.20
C LEU A 107 -27.53 -24.94 6.07
N ALA A 108 -26.95 -25.14 4.88
CA ALA A 108 -25.91 -26.15 4.66
C ALA A 108 -24.62 -25.85 5.43
N VAL A 109 -24.28 -24.57 5.60
CA VAL A 109 -23.12 -24.13 6.40
C VAL A 109 -23.40 -24.24 7.90
N LYS A 110 -24.62 -23.92 8.35
CA LYS A 110 -24.97 -23.91 9.79
C LYS A 110 -25.16 -25.31 10.39
N GLY A 111 -25.38 -26.34 9.56
CA GLY A 111 -25.71 -27.70 9.99
C GLY A 111 -24.55 -28.68 10.18
N ARG A 112 -23.28 -28.26 10.05
CA ARG A 112 -22.12 -29.17 10.16
C ARG A 112 -21.29 -28.91 11.43
N PRO A 113 -21.32 -29.82 12.42
CA PRO A 113 -20.36 -29.79 13.51
C PRO A 113 -19.01 -30.35 13.02
N SER A 114 -17.95 -29.55 13.17
CA SER A 114 -16.54 -29.95 13.18
C SER A 114 -16.02 -30.79 12.01
N ILE A 115 -15.79 -30.17 10.85
CA ILE A 115 -14.89 -30.68 9.80
C ILE A 115 -13.79 -29.64 9.60
N GLY A 116 -12.53 -30.08 9.48
CA GLY A 116 -11.33 -29.23 9.58
C GLY A 116 -11.29 -28.01 8.66
N GLN A 117 -10.68 -26.93 9.16
CA GLN A 117 -10.66 -25.56 8.61
C GLN A 117 -10.32 -25.44 7.12
N ASP A 118 -9.58 -26.38 6.54
CA ASP A 118 -9.16 -26.31 5.13
C ASP A 118 -10.26 -26.75 4.14
N GLY A 119 -11.21 -27.59 4.57
CA GLY A 119 -12.32 -28.05 3.73
C GLY A 119 -13.39 -26.98 3.51
N ASP A 120 -13.63 -26.14 4.52
CA ASP A 120 -14.67 -25.11 4.49
C ASP A 120 -14.34 -23.96 3.54
N ILE A 121 -13.05 -23.62 3.39
CA ILE A 121 -12.61 -22.55 2.47
C ILE A 121 -12.91 -22.92 1.02
N PHE A 122 -12.73 -24.19 0.65
CA PHE A 122 -12.96 -24.64 -0.73
C PHE A 122 -14.45 -24.65 -1.09
N VAL A 123 -15.31 -25.08 -0.16
CA VAL A 123 -16.77 -25.09 -0.35
C VAL A 123 -17.32 -23.66 -0.42
N VAL A 124 -16.88 -22.77 0.47
CA VAL A 124 -17.30 -21.36 0.46
C VAL A 124 -16.82 -20.64 -0.81
N ARG A 125 -15.59 -20.90 -1.27
CA ARG A 125 -15.09 -20.35 -2.54
C ARG A 125 -15.89 -20.85 -3.74
N ARG A 126 -16.23 -22.14 -3.79
CA ARG A 126 -17.02 -22.73 -4.89
C ARG A 126 -18.44 -22.19 -4.91
N LEU A 127 -19.09 -22.06 -3.75
CA LEU A 127 -20.43 -21.48 -3.64
C LEU A 127 -20.45 -19.99 -4.00
N ARG A 128 -19.42 -19.25 -3.59
CA ARG A 128 -19.26 -17.83 -3.99
C ARG A 128 -19.08 -17.67 -5.49
N ALA A 129 -18.28 -18.54 -6.12
CA ALA A 129 -18.09 -18.54 -7.56
C ALA A 129 -19.42 -18.82 -8.29
N GLN A 130 -20.17 -19.84 -7.86
CA GLN A 130 -21.50 -20.15 -8.45
C GLN A 130 -22.51 -19.01 -8.28
N ALA A 131 -22.52 -18.34 -7.12
CA ALA A 131 -23.39 -17.19 -6.89
C ALA A 131 -23.06 -16.01 -7.81
N LEU A 132 -21.78 -15.76 -8.08
CA LEU A 132 -21.36 -14.73 -9.02
C LEU A 132 -21.75 -15.06 -10.46
N THR A 133 -21.59 -16.32 -10.89
CA THR A 133 -22.01 -16.75 -12.23
C THR A 133 -23.53 -16.62 -12.42
N LEU A 134 -24.31 -16.97 -11.39
CA LEU A 134 -25.77 -16.79 -11.43
C LEU A 134 -26.16 -15.31 -11.47
N TYR A 135 -25.44 -14.45 -10.76
CA TYR A 135 -25.68 -13.01 -10.79
C TYR A 135 -25.39 -12.42 -12.19
N GLU A 136 -24.30 -12.83 -12.83
CA GLU A 136 -23.91 -12.38 -14.16
C GLU A 136 -24.92 -12.80 -15.23
N GLN A 137 -25.39 -14.06 -15.17
CA GLN A 137 -26.47 -14.55 -16.03
C GLN A 137 -27.79 -13.80 -15.81
N LEU A 138 -28.07 -13.38 -14.57
CA LEU A 138 -29.29 -12.61 -14.27
C LEU A 138 -29.17 -11.16 -14.74
N SER A 139 -27.99 -10.53 -14.68
CA SER A 139 -27.80 -9.18 -15.21
C SER A 139 -28.01 -9.12 -16.72
N GLU A 140 -27.59 -10.14 -17.47
CA GLU A 140 -27.84 -10.21 -18.92
C GLU A 140 -29.33 -10.31 -19.27
N VAL A 141 -30.12 -10.97 -18.42
CA VAL A 141 -31.58 -11.11 -18.63
C VAL A 141 -32.35 -9.84 -18.23
N LEU A 142 -31.81 -9.04 -17.32
CA LEU A 142 -32.44 -7.80 -16.84
C LEU A 142 -32.17 -6.58 -17.74
N GLU A 143 -31.21 -6.64 -18.66
CA GLU A 143 -30.94 -5.59 -19.65
C GLU A 143 -31.88 -5.64 -20.89
N LEU A 144 -33.18 -5.87 -20.68
CA LEU A 144 -34.16 -5.63 -21.73
C LEU A 144 -34.43 -4.12 -21.87
N PRO A 145 -34.39 -3.54 -23.08
CA PRO A 145 -34.48 -2.10 -23.28
C PRO A 145 -35.88 -1.59 -22.93
N ILE A 146 -35.99 -0.85 -21.83
CA ILE A 146 -37.19 -0.08 -21.47
C ILE A 146 -37.26 1.11 -22.44
N THR A 147 -38.05 0.98 -23.49
CA THR A 147 -38.41 2.10 -24.37
C THR A 147 -39.35 3.02 -23.58
N SER A 148 -38.79 4.09 -23.00
CA SER A 148 -39.59 5.13 -22.33
C SER A 148 -40.30 6.01 -23.36
N PRO A 149 -41.63 6.19 -23.30
CA PRO A 149 -42.32 7.19 -24.09
C PRO A 149 -42.03 8.59 -23.53
N SER A 150 -41.58 9.49 -24.41
CA SER A 150 -41.29 10.89 -24.13
C SER A 150 -42.59 11.70 -24.00
N PRO A 151 -42.81 12.44 -22.90
CA PRO A 151 -43.84 13.47 -22.86
C PRO A 151 -43.26 14.81 -23.31
N ALA A 152 -43.85 15.38 -24.35
CA ALA A 152 -43.65 16.77 -24.76
C ALA A 152 -44.32 17.70 -23.73
N LEU A 153 -43.57 18.68 -23.22
CA LEU A 153 -44.13 19.82 -22.50
C LEU A 153 -43.36 21.09 -22.86
N ASP A 154 -44.06 21.96 -23.59
CA ASP A 154 -43.81 23.38 -23.71
C ASP A 154 -43.78 24.03 -22.33
N THR A 155 -42.74 24.82 -22.02
CA THR A 155 -42.85 25.87 -20.99
C THR A 155 -41.91 27.04 -21.28
N THR A 156 -42.54 28.20 -21.33
CA THR A 156 -42.13 29.59 -21.56
C THR A 156 -40.95 30.08 -20.69
N PRO A 157 -40.09 30.97 -21.20
CA PRO A 157 -38.98 31.56 -20.43
C PRO A 157 -39.42 32.81 -19.63
N PRO A 158 -39.03 32.97 -18.35
CA PRO A 158 -39.13 34.25 -17.65
C PRO A 158 -37.84 35.07 -17.74
N ALA A 159 -38.03 36.39 -17.70
CA ALA A 159 -37.08 37.48 -17.90
C ALA A 159 -35.95 37.56 -16.85
N PRO A 160 -34.81 38.20 -17.19
CA PRO A 160 -33.69 38.39 -16.28
C PRO A 160 -33.89 39.57 -15.32
N SER A 161 -33.84 39.30 -14.02
CA SER A 161 -33.81 40.29 -12.94
C SER A 161 -32.39 40.83 -12.72
N SER A 162 -32.31 42.15 -12.63
CA SER A 162 -31.11 42.98 -12.42
C SER A 162 -30.33 42.64 -11.13
N PRO A 163 -28.98 42.73 -11.11
CA PRO A 163 -28.19 42.52 -9.90
C PRO A 163 -28.16 43.77 -9.00
N ALA A 164 -28.39 43.55 -7.70
CA ALA A 164 -28.28 44.53 -6.64
C ALA A 164 -26.81 44.77 -6.22
N ALA A 165 -26.51 46.02 -5.86
CA ALA A 165 -25.20 46.51 -5.47
C ALA A 165 -24.66 45.91 -4.16
N PRO A 166 -23.32 45.79 -4.00
CA PRO A 166 -22.70 45.36 -2.75
C PRO A 166 -22.61 46.48 -1.70
N PRO A 167 -22.75 46.17 -0.39
CA PRO A 167 -22.57 47.13 0.70
C PRO A 167 -21.08 47.43 1.02
N PRO A 168 -20.77 48.61 1.60
CA PRO A 168 -19.41 49.08 1.84
C PRO A 168 -18.70 48.39 3.00
N ALA A 169 -17.37 48.28 2.88
CA ALA A 169 -16.46 47.67 3.84
C ALA A 169 -16.27 48.49 5.13
N PRO A 170 -16.11 47.85 6.30
CA PRO A 170 -15.73 48.52 7.54
C PRO A 170 -14.22 48.85 7.60
N PRO A 171 -13.82 49.94 8.30
CA PRO A 171 -12.44 50.44 8.34
C PRO A 171 -11.52 49.62 9.25
N ALA A 172 -10.25 49.60 8.85
CA ALA A 172 -9.14 48.90 9.47
C ALA A 172 -8.87 49.32 10.92
N ALA A 173 -8.82 48.34 11.82
CA ALA A 173 -8.31 48.51 13.18
C ALA A 173 -6.78 48.47 13.21
N LYS A 174 -6.22 49.44 13.94
CA LYS A 174 -4.82 49.78 14.16
C LYS A 174 -4.11 48.67 14.98
N PRO A 175 -2.88 48.23 14.63
CA PRO A 175 -2.14 47.26 15.43
C PRO A 175 -1.50 47.91 16.66
N GLU A 176 -1.73 47.29 17.82
CA GLU A 176 -1.15 47.62 19.13
C GLU A 176 0.24 46.94 19.28
N PRO A 177 1.27 47.61 19.85
CA PRO A 177 2.63 47.08 19.94
C PRO A 177 2.84 46.02 21.05
N PRO A 178 3.82 45.12 20.90
CA PRO A 178 4.05 44.02 21.83
C PRO A 178 4.72 44.46 23.14
N ARG A 179 4.17 43.99 24.27
CA ARG A 179 4.80 44.09 25.59
C ARG A 179 6.00 43.14 25.69
N ALA A 180 7.14 43.71 26.06
CA ALA A 180 8.33 43.01 26.51
C ALA A 180 8.11 42.43 27.91
N SER A 181 8.59 41.20 28.13
CA SER A 181 8.78 40.63 29.46
C SER A 181 10.24 40.22 29.64
N PRO A 182 10.78 40.33 30.87
CA PRO A 182 12.21 40.48 31.10
C PRO A 182 12.94 39.18 31.43
N ASP A 183 14.26 39.29 31.33
CA ASP A 183 15.30 38.37 31.76
C ASP A 183 15.09 37.78 33.16
N ALA A 184 15.35 36.47 33.28
CA ALA A 184 15.69 35.83 34.54
C ALA A 184 16.99 35.03 34.36
N ALA A 185 18.08 35.65 34.80
CA ALA A 185 19.35 35.00 35.08
C ALA A 185 19.32 34.43 36.50
N VAL A 186 19.66 33.15 36.70
CA VAL A 186 20.30 32.69 37.94
C VAL A 186 21.31 31.58 37.63
N GLN A 187 22.49 31.80 38.17
CA GLN A 187 23.71 31.01 38.14
C GLN A 187 23.58 29.72 38.97
N ALA A 188 24.39 28.70 38.62
CA ALA A 188 24.95 27.80 39.62
C ALA A 188 26.37 27.37 39.19
N GLN A 189 27.33 27.80 40.00
CA GLN A 189 28.75 27.42 39.96
C GLN A 189 28.98 26.10 40.71
N GLN A 190 29.97 25.32 40.28
CA GLN A 190 30.83 24.45 41.10
C GLN A 190 32.04 24.06 40.20
N ARG A 191 33.25 24.62 40.39
CA ARG A 191 34.37 24.20 41.27
C ARG A 191 34.59 22.68 41.32
N THR A 192 35.77 22.05 41.22
CA THR A 192 37.20 22.36 40.98
C THR A 192 37.87 20.98 40.95
N SER A 193 38.84 20.71 40.07
CA SER A 193 40.08 19.99 40.44
C SER A 193 41.11 19.99 39.30
N PRO A 194 42.35 20.49 39.52
CA PRO A 194 43.43 20.41 38.54
C PRO A 194 44.31 19.15 38.78
N HIS A 195 44.36 18.26 37.80
CA HIS A 195 45.33 17.16 37.76
C HIS A 195 46.58 17.62 36.98
N PRO A 196 47.81 17.43 37.50
CA PRO A 196 49.02 17.78 36.77
C PRO A 196 49.25 16.82 35.57
N PRO A 197 49.74 17.31 34.42
CA PRO A 197 50.08 16.47 33.27
C PRO A 197 51.47 15.82 33.42
N PRO A 198 51.67 14.58 32.93
CA PRO A 198 52.98 13.92 32.89
C PRO A 198 53.91 14.52 31.81
N PRO A 199 55.24 14.34 31.96
CA PRO A 199 56.26 14.97 31.10
C PRO A 199 56.23 14.47 29.64
N PRO A 200 56.58 15.33 28.66
CA PRO A 200 56.52 15.01 27.24
C PRO A 200 57.66 14.06 26.83
N LYS A 201 57.30 12.99 26.10
CA LYS A 201 58.26 12.15 25.35
C LYS A 201 58.79 12.91 24.12
N PRO A 202 60.06 12.70 23.73
CA PRO A 202 60.70 13.38 22.61
C PRO A 202 59.99 13.07 21.28
N ARG A 203 59.65 14.14 20.53
CA ARG A 203 59.05 14.08 19.19
C ARG A 203 60.08 13.59 18.16
N PRO A 204 59.71 12.66 17.27
CA PRO A 204 60.47 12.40 16.04
C PRO A 204 60.45 13.62 15.10
N PRO A 205 61.47 13.77 14.23
CA PRO A 205 61.63 14.94 13.37
C PRO A 205 60.47 15.12 12.40
N GLU A 206 60.13 16.40 12.25
CA GLU A 206 59.04 16.98 11.48
C GLU A 206 59.16 16.65 9.99
N ALA A 207 58.45 15.60 9.57
CA ALA A 207 58.18 15.39 8.15
C ALA A 207 57.18 16.47 7.70
N THR A 208 57.63 17.30 6.75
CA THR A 208 56.92 18.42 6.14
C THR A 208 55.50 18.01 5.75
N ALA A 209 54.54 18.30 6.61
CA ALA A 209 53.14 17.96 6.40
C ALA A 209 52.61 18.88 5.30
N ARG A 210 52.37 18.31 4.11
CA ARG A 210 51.65 18.99 3.03
C ARG A 210 50.36 19.59 3.60
N PRO A 211 50.03 20.85 3.27
CA PRO A 211 48.82 21.49 3.77
C PRO A 211 47.60 20.67 3.35
N ARG A 212 47.01 19.97 4.32
CA ARG A 212 45.70 19.35 4.15
C ARG A 212 44.69 20.48 4.01
N VAL A 213 44.38 20.83 2.77
CA VAL A 213 43.21 21.62 2.41
C VAL A 213 42.02 20.86 2.98
N ARG A 214 41.49 21.32 4.13
CA ARG A 214 40.21 20.83 4.65
C ARG A 214 39.20 21.10 3.53
N PRO A 215 38.51 20.09 2.98
CA PRO A 215 37.44 20.35 2.04
C PRO A 215 36.43 21.19 2.80
N VAL A 216 36.35 22.48 2.44
CA VAL A 216 35.32 23.40 2.93
C VAL A 216 34.01 22.67 2.70
N ALA A 217 33.31 22.36 3.80
CA ALA A 217 32.02 21.74 3.75
C ALA A 217 31.15 22.65 2.90
N ARG A 218 30.97 22.28 1.62
CA ARG A 218 30.10 22.99 0.71
C ARG A 218 28.75 22.96 1.39
N HIS A 219 28.35 24.09 1.97
CA HIS A 219 27.01 24.32 2.44
C HIS A 219 26.13 24.03 1.24
N ARG A 220 25.55 22.83 1.21
CA ARG A 220 24.50 22.49 0.25
C ARG A 220 23.42 23.50 0.58
N THR A 221 23.35 24.55 -0.22
CA THR A 221 22.26 25.50 -0.25
C THR A 221 21.01 24.65 -0.26
N ARG A 222 20.34 24.62 0.89
CA ARG A 222 19.18 23.80 1.15
C ARG A 222 18.14 24.32 0.19
N SER A 223 17.97 23.64 -0.95
CA SER A 223 17.02 24.02 -1.98
C SER A 223 15.70 24.33 -1.28
N PRO A 224 15.04 25.45 -1.63
CA PRO A 224 13.83 25.88 -0.95
C PRO A 224 12.85 24.70 -0.92
N PRO A 225 12.35 24.30 0.26
CA PRO A 225 11.73 22.99 0.47
C PRO A 225 10.40 22.75 -0.26
N ASN A 226 9.96 23.67 -1.13
CA ASN A 226 8.62 23.73 -1.67
C ASN A 226 8.53 24.00 -3.19
N GLN A 227 9.63 24.04 -3.95
CA GLN A 227 9.48 24.13 -5.40
C GLN A 227 9.04 22.76 -5.96
N PRO A 228 7.92 22.70 -6.71
CA PRO A 228 7.51 21.47 -7.37
C PRO A 228 8.61 21.07 -8.34
N ARG A 229 9.17 19.87 -8.13
CA ARG A 229 10.17 19.33 -9.05
C ARG A 229 9.42 18.81 -10.27
N PRO A 230 9.77 19.23 -11.50
CA PRO A 230 9.13 18.68 -12.70
C PRO A 230 9.32 17.16 -12.75
N ALA A 231 8.30 16.45 -13.19
CA ALA A 231 8.35 14.99 -13.33
C ALA A 231 9.49 14.60 -14.28
N THR A 232 10.43 13.79 -13.79
CA THR A 232 11.63 13.42 -14.55
C THR A 232 11.52 12.10 -15.30
N ARG A 233 10.43 11.36 -15.10
CA ARG A 233 10.21 10.02 -15.67
C ARG A 233 8.73 9.69 -15.68
N VAL A 234 8.35 8.68 -16.46
CA VAL A 234 7.01 8.07 -16.48
C VAL A 234 7.09 6.72 -15.77
N ILE A 235 6.12 6.45 -14.92
CA ILE A 235 5.94 5.18 -14.21
C ILE A 235 4.78 4.44 -14.88
N THR A 236 5.04 3.20 -15.28
CA THR A 236 4.02 2.30 -15.82
C THR A 236 3.39 1.50 -14.68
N ARG A 237 2.11 1.76 -14.39
CA ARG A 237 1.35 1.05 -13.35
C ARG A 237 0.42 0.01 -13.97
N PHE A 238 0.72 -1.25 -13.72
CA PHE A 238 -0.17 -2.35 -14.11
C PHE A 238 -1.33 -2.50 -13.11
N PRO A 239 -2.51 -2.98 -13.56
CA PRO A 239 -3.63 -3.29 -12.67
C PRO A 239 -3.25 -4.30 -11.58
N ASP A 240 -2.40 -5.27 -11.92
CA ASP A 240 -1.78 -6.20 -10.98
C ASP A 240 -0.27 -5.98 -10.92
N VAL A 241 0.26 -5.79 -9.70
CA VAL A 241 1.69 -5.61 -9.44
C VAL A 241 2.50 -6.85 -9.86
N SER A 242 1.87 -8.02 -9.90
CA SER A 242 2.53 -9.27 -10.30
C SER A 242 2.62 -9.47 -11.82
N THR A 243 2.03 -8.58 -12.63
CA THR A 243 1.91 -8.75 -14.10
C THR A 243 3.25 -9.02 -14.78
N LEU A 244 4.31 -8.32 -14.38
CA LEU A 244 5.66 -8.48 -14.92
C LEU A 244 6.52 -9.49 -14.13
N LYS A 245 6.07 -9.90 -12.95
CA LYS A 245 6.85 -10.75 -12.05
C LYS A 245 7.00 -12.15 -12.64
N GLY A 246 8.24 -12.63 -12.72
CA GLY A 246 8.55 -13.97 -13.24
C GLY A 246 8.55 -14.08 -14.77
N ARG A 247 8.28 -12.98 -15.50
CA ARG A 247 8.48 -12.93 -16.95
C ARG A 247 9.96 -12.67 -17.26
N PRO A 248 10.48 -13.17 -18.40
CA PRO A 248 11.84 -12.85 -18.83
C PRO A 248 12.03 -11.33 -18.95
N GLU A 249 12.94 -10.78 -18.16
CA GLU A 249 13.25 -9.36 -18.21
C GLU A 249 13.97 -9.05 -19.53
N ARG A 250 13.37 -8.18 -20.35
CA ARG A 250 14.01 -7.68 -21.57
C ARG A 250 15.08 -6.67 -21.19
N HIS A 251 16.22 -6.72 -21.88
CA HIS A 251 17.29 -5.76 -21.66
C HIS A 251 16.78 -4.32 -21.88
N PRO A 252 17.04 -3.37 -20.96
CA PRO A 252 16.49 -2.02 -21.07
C PRO A 252 16.81 -1.28 -22.37
N ALA A 253 18.01 -1.48 -22.93
CA ALA A 253 18.39 -0.88 -24.22
C ALA A 253 17.53 -1.39 -25.40
N THR A 254 17.10 -2.66 -25.37
CA THR A 254 16.21 -3.22 -26.39
C THR A 254 14.83 -2.59 -26.29
N LEU A 255 14.30 -2.44 -25.06
CA LEU A 255 13.02 -1.77 -24.85
C LEU A 255 13.08 -0.30 -25.28
N GLN A 256 14.16 0.40 -24.96
CA GLN A 256 14.37 1.78 -25.37
C GLN A 256 14.29 1.93 -26.90
N GLY A 257 15.01 1.10 -27.65
CA GLY A 257 14.96 1.10 -29.12
C GLY A 257 13.53 0.86 -29.62
N LEU A 258 12.86 -0.17 -29.11
CA LEU A 258 11.48 -0.48 -29.49
C LEU A 258 10.50 0.66 -29.18
N PHE A 259 10.68 1.38 -28.07
CA PHE A 259 9.86 2.55 -27.74
C PHE A 259 10.10 3.71 -28.69
N ASN A 260 11.37 4.03 -28.99
CA ASN A 260 11.70 5.12 -29.89
C ASN A 260 11.26 4.83 -31.33
N ASP A 261 11.38 3.57 -31.78
CA ASP A 261 10.86 3.11 -33.06
C ASP A 261 9.34 3.28 -33.14
N ALA A 262 8.61 2.89 -32.08
CA ALA A 262 7.15 3.01 -32.03
C ALA A 262 6.65 4.46 -31.89
N LEU A 263 7.44 5.34 -31.28
CA LEU A 263 7.11 6.76 -31.09
C LEU A 263 7.56 7.63 -32.27
N GLY A 264 8.39 7.11 -33.17
CA GLY A 264 8.90 7.83 -34.34
C GLY A 264 9.99 8.84 -33.99
N GLY A 265 10.90 8.51 -33.07
CA GLY A 265 12.06 9.33 -32.72
C GLY A 265 12.61 9.05 -31.33
N ASP A 266 13.63 9.81 -30.93
CA ASP A 266 14.28 9.66 -29.63
C ASP A 266 13.46 10.29 -28.49
N TRP A 267 12.33 9.68 -28.15
CA TRP A 267 11.46 10.13 -27.06
C TRP A 267 11.90 9.63 -25.69
N VAL A 268 12.55 8.46 -25.64
CA VAL A 268 12.96 7.77 -24.42
C VAL A 268 14.49 7.71 -24.37
N ALA A 269 15.07 8.38 -23.38
CA ALA A 269 16.51 8.40 -23.14
C ALA A 269 17.00 7.16 -22.37
N ALA A 270 16.15 6.58 -21.53
CA ALA A 270 16.47 5.36 -20.82
C ALA A 270 15.20 4.63 -20.36
N VAL A 271 15.35 3.33 -20.15
CA VAL A 271 14.35 2.47 -19.52
C VAL A 271 14.95 1.88 -18.26
N GLY A 272 14.17 1.76 -17.20
CA GLY A 272 14.59 1.08 -15.98
C GLY A 272 13.42 0.39 -15.29
N PHE A 273 13.73 -0.31 -14.21
CA PHE A 273 12.74 -0.99 -13.38
C PHE A 273 12.82 -0.47 -11.94
N SER A 274 11.66 -0.29 -11.32
CA SER A 274 11.59 -0.02 -9.89
C SER A 274 11.78 -1.33 -9.09
N HIS A 275 11.99 -1.20 -7.78
CA HIS A 275 12.02 -2.36 -6.87
C HIS A 275 10.69 -3.15 -6.84
N GLN A 276 9.58 -2.55 -7.30
CA GLN A 276 8.29 -3.23 -7.38
C GLN A 276 8.03 -3.79 -8.79
N ASP A 277 9.08 -4.02 -9.57
CA ASP A 277 9.04 -4.51 -10.95
C ASP A 277 8.17 -3.64 -11.89
N GLN A 278 7.97 -2.36 -11.53
CA GLN A 278 7.31 -1.38 -12.41
C GLN A 278 8.31 -0.82 -13.42
N LEU A 279 7.87 -0.70 -14.68
CA LEU A 279 8.66 -0.10 -15.74
C LEU A 279 8.73 1.42 -15.55
N LEU A 280 9.93 1.97 -15.68
CA LEU A 280 10.23 3.40 -15.59
C LEU A 280 10.78 3.87 -16.94
N LEU A 281 10.15 4.87 -17.53
CA LEU A 281 10.60 5.48 -18.79
C LEU A 281 11.16 6.86 -18.52
N TYR A 282 12.39 7.11 -18.90
CA TYR A 282 13.04 8.41 -18.77
C TYR A 282 12.93 9.13 -20.12
N PRO A 283 12.19 10.26 -20.20
CA PRO A 283 12.07 11.01 -21.44
C PRO A 283 13.44 11.56 -21.86
N ALA A 284 13.68 11.57 -23.16
CA ALA A 284 14.80 12.30 -23.76
C ALA A 284 14.43 13.77 -23.91
N GLY A 285 15.40 14.66 -23.67
CA GLY A 285 15.21 16.08 -23.98
C GLY A 285 15.02 16.26 -25.48
N PRO A 286 14.05 17.08 -25.94
CA PRO A 286 13.35 18.14 -25.20
C PRO A 286 12.00 17.71 -24.57
N PHE A 287 11.65 16.43 -24.60
CA PHE A 287 10.32 15.97 -24.20
C PHE A 287 10.12 15.93 -22.68
N THR A 288 8.89 16.20 -22.23
CA THR A 288 8.52 16.09 -20.81
C THR A 288 7.93 14.70 -20.50
N ALA A 289 7.98 14.31 -19.23
CA ALA A 289 7.33 13.06 -18.79
C ALA A 289 5.81 13.08 -19.06
N GLU A 290 5.18 14.25 -18.96
CA GLU A 290 3.77 14.45 -19.28
C GLU A 290 3.47 14.19 -20.76
N GLN A 291 4.29 14.74 -21.66
CA GLN A 291 4.17 14.50 -23.11
C GLN A 291 4.36 13.03 -23.46
N LEU A 292 5.32 12.36 -22.81
CA LEU A 292 5.54 10.93 -23.00
C LEU A 292 4.37 10.10 -22.47
N ALA A 293 3.83 10.43 -21.29
CA ALA A 293 2.67 9.74 -20.71
C ALA A 293 1.40 9.90 -21.57
N ALA A 294 1.22 11.04 -22.23
CA ALA A 294 0.12 11.28 -23.16
C ALA A 294 0.16 10.35 -24.39
N ARG A 295 1.34 9.81 -24.76
CA ARG A 295 1.52 8.85 -25.86
C ARG A 295 1.35 7.40 -25.37
N SER A 296 0.27 7.13 -24.65
CA SER A 296 0.10 5.82 -23.99
C SER A 296 -0.12 4.64 -24.95
N ASP A 297 -0.77 4.83 -26.10
CA ASP A 297 -1.08 3.73 -27.03
C ASP A 297 0.17 3.10 -27.67
N PRO A 298 1.11 3.86 -28.26
CA PRO A 298 2.35 3.28 -28.80
C PRO A 298 3.18 2.57 -27.74
N LEU A 299 3.30 3.19 -26.55
CA LEU A 299 4.00 2.59 -25.41
C LEU A 299 3.36 1.25 -25.00
N TRP A 300 2.02 1.22 -24.92
CA TRP A 300 1.31 -0.01 -24.59
C TRP A 300 1.55 -1.11 -25.62
N LYS A 301 1.49 -0.79 -26.91
CA LYS A 301 1.74 -1.76 -27.99
C LYS A 301 3.10 -2.44 -27.85
N VAL A 302 4.15 -1.66 -27.56
CA VAL A 302 5.51 -2.19 -27.33
C VAL A 302 5.56 -3.08 -26.09
N ILE A 303 5.00 -2.64 -24.96
CA ILE A 303 4.99 -3.42 -23.71
C ILE A 303 4.21 -4.72 -23.89
N LYS A 304 3.03 -4.66 -24.51
CA LYS A 304 2.19 -5.82 -24.80
C LYS A 304 2.95 -6.86 -25.62
N MET A 305 3.63 -6.42 -26.68
CA MET A 305 4.43 -7.29 -27.54
C MET A 305 5.66 -7.85 -26.81
N ALA A 306 6.41 -7.01 -26.10
CA ALA A 306 7.66 -7.39 -25.45
C ALA A 306 7.48 -8.44 -24.34
N TYR A 307 6.34 -8.36 -23.64
CA TYR A 307 6.02 -9.22 -22.48
C TYR A 307 4.88 -10.20 -22.74
N SER A 308 4.31 -10.24 -23.94
CA SER A 308 3.16 -11.09 -24.30
C SER A 308 1.98 -10.93 -23.33
N LEU A 309 1.51 -9.69 -23.16
CA LEU A 309 0.40 -9.34 -22.27
C LEU A 309 -0.94 -9.35 -23.01
N SER A 310 -2.03 -9.56 -22.27
CA SER A 310 -3.40 -9.43 -22.79
C SER A 310 -3.85 -7.96 -22.78
N ASP A 311 -4.84 -7.62 -23.62
CA ASP A 311 -5.41 -6.24 -23.66
C ASP A 311 -6.07 -5.84 -22.34
N SER A 312 -6.56 -6.80 -21.56
CA SER A 312 -7.13 -6.58 -20.23
C SER A 312 -6.10 -6.09 -19.20
N GLN A 313 -4.79 -6.20 -19.47
CA GLN A 313 -3.72 -5.82 -18.55
C GLN A 313 -3.12 -4.44 -18.88
N ARG A 314 -3.87 -3.58 -19.57
CA ARG A 314 -3.41 -2.26 -19.99
C ARG A 314 -2.95 -1.43 -18.77
N PRO A 315 -1.68 -0.96 -18.74
CA PRO A 315 -1.19 -0.15 -17.65
C PRO A 315 -1.62 1.32 -17.80
N VAL A 316 -1.57 2.02 -16.68
CA VAL A 316 -1.66 3.48 -16.63
C VAL A 316 -0.24 4.05 -16.66
N PHE A 317 -0.01 5.02 -17.55
CA PHE A 317 1.26 5.74 -17.65
C PHE A 317 1.13 7.04 -16.89
N GLU A 318 1.84 7.16 -15.78
CA GLU A 318 1.80 8.35 -14.93
C GLU A 318 3.15 9.06 -14.93
N PRO A 319 3.21 10.39 -15.09
CA PRO A 319 4.42 11.13 -14.77
C PRO A 319 4.79 10.93 -13.28
N ASP A 320 6.08 10.85 -12.98
CA ASP A 320 6.63 10.77 -11.62
C ASP A 320 6.56 12.15 -10.94
N ASP A 321 5.33 12.66 -10.81
CA ASP A 321 5.06 13.88 -10.08
C ASP A 321 5.48 13.71 -8.62
N SER A 322 5.99 14.79 -8.02
CA SER A 322 6.38 14.75 -6.62
C SER A 322 5.16 14.52 -5.73
N TRP A 323 5.02 13.32 -5.18
CA TRP A 323 3.94 13.03 -4.23
C TRP A 323 4.24 13.58 -2.84
N HIS A 324 3.24 14.21 -2.25
CA HIS A 324 3.27 14.64 -0.86
C HIS A 324 2.71 13.53 0.03
N LYS A 325 3.63 12.82 0.72
CA LYS A 325 3.28 11.76 1.66
C LYS A 325 3.03 12.34 3.05
N ILE A 326 1.82 12.20 3.55
CA ILE A 326 1.40 12.66 4.86
C ILE A 326 0.82 11.50 5.69
N VAL A 327 0.98 11.58 7.00
CA VAL A 327 0.46 10.60 7.95
C VAL A 327 -0.59 11.27 8.80
N LEU A 328 -1.79 10.70 8.81
CA LEU A 328 -2.87 11.06 9.71
C LEU A 328 -2.75 10.17 10.94
N HIS A 329 -2.63 10.78 12.11
CA HIS A 329 -2.44 10.11 13.38
C HIS A 329 -3.75 10.00 14.13
N ARG A 330 -3.94 8.87 14.81
CA ARG A 330 -5.11 8.60 15.67
C ARG A 330 -6.42 8.82 14.91
N VAL A 331 -6.51 8.26 13.70
CA VAL A 331 -7.76 8.22 12.95
C VAL A 331 -8.69 7.23 13.64
N PRO A 332 -9.89 7.64 14.06
CA PRO A 332 -10.85 6.74 14.70
C PRO A 332 -11.33 5.69 13.69
N VAL A 333 -11.45 4.45 14.13
CA VAL A 333 -12.06 3.37 13.35
C VAL A 333 -13.57 3.39 13.64
N PRO A 334 -14.44 3.40 12.61
CA PRO A 334 -15.88 3.34 12.82
C PRO A 334 -16.30 2.13 13.68
N PRO A 335 -17.32 2.26 14.55
CA PRO A 335 -17.88 1.12 15.26
C PRO A 335 -18.56 0.17 14.27
N ASN A 336 -18.48 -1.15 14.52
CA ASN A 336 -19.10 -2.21 13.71
C ASN A 336 -18.49 -2.39 12.32
N GLY A 337 -17.17 -2.23 12.18
CA GLY A 337 -16.46 -2.31 10.91
C GLY A 337 -16.80 -3.57 10.12
N ASP A 338 -17.71 -3.45 9.14
CA ASP A 338 -17.97 -4.49 8.15
C ASP A 338 -16.68 -4.65 7.34
N VAL A 339 -15.94 -5.71 7.65
CA VAL A 339 -14.48 -5.83 7.49
C VAL A 339 -14.01 -5.80 6.02
N VAL A 340 -14.92 -5.91 5.04
CA VAL A 340 -14.55 -6.11 3.64
C VAL A 340 -15.13 -5.05 2.68
N GLY A 341 -16.24 -4.40 3.04
CA GLY A 341 -16.77 -3.23 2.31
C GLY A 341 -16.17 -1.90 2.79
N SER A 342 -15.83 -1.81 4.08
CA SER A 342 -15.60 -0.54 4.77
C SER A 342 -14.31 0.20 4.41
N SER A 343 -13.27 -0.45 3.86
CA SER A 343 -12.02 0.30 3.64
C SER A 343 -12.15 1.36 2.56
N LYS A 344 -12.93 1.12 1.50
CA LYS A 344 -13.13 2.12 0.44
C LYS A 344 -13.98 3.27 0.96
N ASP A 345 -15.05 2.97 1.70
CA ASP A 345 -15.95 3.97 2.28
C ASP A 345 -15.25 4.79 3.36
N PHE A 346 -14.40 4.16 4.17
CA PHE A 346 -13.54 4.82 5.15
C PHE A 346 -12.65 5.88 4.50
N PHE A 347 -11.93 5.52 3.44
CA PHE A 347 -11.08 6.49 2.74
C PHE A 347 -11.90 7.51 1.92
N ALA A 348 -13.05 7.12 1.39
CA ALA A 348 -13.96 8.04 0.72
C ALA A 348 -14.48 9.13 1.69
N ASP A 349 -14.78 8.76 2.94
CA ASP A 349 -15.17 9.72 3.98
C ASP A 349 -14.03 10.66 4.35
N ILE A 350 -12.80 10.15 4.48
CA ILE A 350 -11.61 10.98 4.72
C ILE A 350 -11.42 11.97 3.56
N ARG A 351 -11.58 11.52 2.30
CA ARG A 351 -11.47 12.40 1.13
C ARG A 351 -12.55 13.49 1.14
N ARG A 352 -13.81 13.09 1.31
CA ARG A 352 -14.97 13.99 1.34
C ARG A 352 -14.85 15.04 2.45
N SER A 353 -14.55 14.60 3.67
CA SER A 353 -14.47 15.47 4.87
C SER A 353 -13.35 16.52 4.79
N ASN A 354 -12.35 16.32 3.91
CA ASN A 354 -11.21 17.22 3.76
C ASN A 354 -11.17 17.96 2.41
N GLY A 355 -12.22 17.79 1.60
CA GLY A 355 -12.29 18.38 0.25
C GLY A 355 -11.14 17.91 -0.64
N LEU A 356 -10.80 16.61 -0.58
CA LEU A 356 -9.79 16.02 -1.44
C LEU A 356 -10.45 15.47 -2.70
N LEU A 357 -9.88 15.79 -3.86
CA LEU A 357 -10.31 15.23 -5.13
C LEU A 357 -9.78 13.82 -5.27
N ASP A 358 -10.59 12.89 -5.76
CA ASP A 358 -10.21 11.48 -5.96
C ASP A 358 -8.95 11.35 -6.83
N ALA A 359 -8.88 12.12 -7.92
CA ALA A 359 -7.72 12.14 -8.81
C ALA A 359 -6.43 12.65 -8.14
N SER A 360 -6.55 13.42 -7.05
CA SER A 360 -5.40 13.97 -6.31
C SER A 360 -4.80 12.96 -5.32
N VAL A 361 -5.53 11.91 -4.97
CA VAL A 361 -5.08 10.91 -4.00
C VAL A 361 -4.52 9.68 -4.72
N LYS A 362 -3.21 9.50 -4.64
CA LYS A 362 -2.49 8.41 -5.33
C LYS A 362 -2.42 7.13 -4.53
N GLN A 363 -2.36 7.25 -3.21
CA GLN A 363 -2.25 6.09 -2.34
C GLN A 363 -2.84 6.38 -0.97
N GLU A 364 -3.64 5.44 -0.51
CA GLU A 364 -4.25 5.43 0.81
C GLU A 364 -3.96 4.06 1.44
N ARG A 365 -3.42 4.05 2.65
CA ARG A 365 -3.21 2.78 3.37
C ARG A 365 -3.11 2.98 4.86
N TYR A 366 -3.48 1.94 5.60
CA TYR A 366 -3.16 1.82 7.01
C TYR A 366 -1.64 1.60 7.19
N LEU A 367 -1.08 2.13 8.27
CA LEU A 367 0.34 1.95 8.62
C LEU A 367 0.61 0.78 9.56
N CYS A 368 -0.42 0.22 10.19
CA CYS A 368 -0.31 -1.02 10.96
C CYS A 368 -0.30 -2.24 10.04
N ARG A 369 0.12 -3.39 10.57
CA ARG A 369 0.06 -4.66 9.85
C ARG A 369 -1.40 -5.08 9.64
N GLN A 370 -1.65 -5.92 8.64
CA GLN A 370 -3.00 -6.35 8.30
C GLN A 370 -3.63 -7.15 9.45
N GLU A 371 -2.85 -7.94 10.18
CA GLU A 371 -3.33 -8.73 11.31
C GLU A 371 -3.75 -7.82 12.47
N GLU A 372 -2.92 -6.82 12.80
CA GLU A 372 -3.23 -5.81 13.81
C GLU A 372 -4.46 -4.98 13.43
N LEU A 373 -4.60 -4.65 12.14
CA LEU A 373 -5.74 -3.92 11.62
C LEU A 373 -7.03 -4.73 11.81
N SER A 374 -7.03 -6.02 11.46
CA SER A 374 -8.19 -6.90 11.65
C SER A 374 -8.60 -6.99 13.13
N VAL A 375 -7.63 -7.12 14.04
CA VAL A 375 -7.90 -7.13 15.49
C VAL A 375 -8.51 -5.80 15.94
N LYS A 376 -7.94 -4.68 15.48
CA LYS A 376 -8.44 -3.34 15.82
C LYS A 376 -9.85 -3.07 15.29
N LEU A 377 -10.13 -3.49 14.06
CA LEU A 377 -11.46 -3.40 13.45
C LEU A 377 -12.48 -4.23 14.24
N GLY A 378 -12.14 -5.48 14.58
CA GLY A 378 -13.02 -6.36 15.35
C GLY A 378 -13.22 -5.94 16.80
N SER A 379 -12.29 -5.16 17.36
CA SER A 379 -12.38 -4.63 18.73
C SER A 379 -13.09 -3.27 18.81
N SER A 380 -13.40 -2.64 17.67
CA SER A 380 -14.04 -1.33 17.64
C SER A 380 -15.52 -1.46 17.97
N SER A 381 -15.93 -0.90 19.11
CA SER A 381 -17.32 -0.89 19.56
C SER A 381 -17.83 0.54 19.69
N THR A 382 -19.15 0.69 19.84
CA THR A 382 -19.77 2.00 20.15
C THR A 382 -19.29 2.58 21.47
N THR A 383 -18.80 1.76 22.39
CA THR A 383 -18.31 2.16 23.72
C THR A 383 -16.79 2.35 23.78
N ALA A 384 -16.03 1.76 22.85
CA ALA A 384 -14.58 1.82 22.82
C ALA A 384 -14.07 2.18 21.42
N VAL A 385 -13.60 3.42 21.26
CA VAL A 385 -13.02 3.91 20.00
C VAL A 385 -11.60 3.39 19.84
N VAL A 386 -11.36 2.66 18.76
CA VAL A 386 -10.03 2.21 18.36
C VAL A 386 -9.42 3.19 17.37
N TYR A 387 -8.10 3.40 17.46
CA TYR A 387 -7.39 4.35 16.62
C TYR A 387 -6.32 3.68 15.75
N VAL A 388 -6.20 4.17 14.52
CA VAL A 388 -5.18 3.75 13.54
C VAL A 388 -4.42 4.95 12.99
N SER A 389 -3.28 4.71 12.35
CA SER A 389 -2.58 5.73 11.57
C SER A 389 -2.67 5.39 10.10
N VAL A 390 -2.93 6.42 9.30
CA VAL A 390 -3.17 6.31 7.85
C VAL A 390 -2.09 7.09 7.11
N LEU A 391 -1.57 6.51 6.03
CA LEU A 391 -0.73 7.21 5.06
C LEU A 391 -1.59 7.64 3.88
N LEU A 392 -1.55 8.93 3.56
CA LEU A 392 -2.07 9.47 2.30
C LEU A 392 -0.90 9.98 1.45
N SER A 393 -0.95 9.69 0.15
CA SER A 393 -0.04 10.26 -0.85
C SER A 393 -0.85 11.13 -1.81
N LEU A 394 -0.54 12.42 -1.85
CA LEU A 394 -1.28 13.42 -2.61
C LEU A 394 -0.42 13.98 -3.75
N THR A 395 -0.99 14.22 -4.92
CA THR A 395 -0.35 15.03 -5.97
C THR A 395 -0.52 16.53 -5.72
N ASP A 396 -1.63 16.94 -5.10
CA ASP A 396 -1.88 18.35 -4.79
C ASP A 396 -1.06 18.82 -3.57
N ALA A 397 -0.02 19.60 -3.85
CA ALA A 397 0.84 20.23 -2.86
C ALA A 397 0.09 21.20 -1.94
N ALA A 398 -0.90 21.92 -2.46
CA ALA A 398 -1.69 22.88 -1.70
C ALA A 398 -2.61 22.17 -0.70
N ALA A 399 -3.30 21.11 -1.12
CA ALA A 399 -4.07 20.26 -0.23
C ALA A 399 -3.19 19.62 0.86
N ALA A 400 -2.05 19.03 0.49
CA ALA A 400 -1.13 18.46 1.47
C ALA A 400 -0.61 19.51 2.46
N GLY A 401 -0.27 20.71 1.97
CA GLY A 401 0.14 21.84 2.79
C GLY A 401 -0.95 22.33 3.75
N ARG A 402 -2.20 22.38 3.29
CA ARG A 402 -3.37 22.70 4.11
C ARG A 402 -3.55 21.69 5.24
N LEU A 403 -3.55 20.39 4.91
CA LEU A 403 -3.68 19.31 5.91
C LEU A 403 -2.54 19.32 6.94
N LEU A 404 -1.31 19.61 6.52
CA LEU A 404 -0.18 19.71 7.43
C LEU A 404 -0.27 20.88 8.41
N ARG A 405 -0.92 21.99 8.03
CA ARG A 405 -1.10 23.16 8.89
C ARG A 405 -2.32 23.03 9.80
N SER A 406 -3.43 22.54 9.25
CA SER A 406 -4.74 22.58 9.91
C SER A 406 -5.16 21.24 10.54
N GLY A 407 -4.48 20.15 10.23
CA GLY A 407 -4.96 18.80 10.56
C GLY A 407 -5.90 18.25 9.49
N ALA A 408 -6.50 17.09 9.76
CA ALA A 408 -7.48 16.46 8.87
C ALA A 408 -8.71 16.03 9.68
N PHE A 409 -9.91 16.18 9.14
CA PHE A 409 -11.12 15.66 9.77
C PHE A 409 -11.40 14.23 9.30
N CYS A 410 -11.56 13.30 10.24
CA CYS A 410 -11.89 11.91 9.95
C CYS A 410 -13.05 11.48 10.86
N HIS A 411 -14.19 11.09 10.27
CA HIS A 411 -15.38 10.69 11.02
C HIS A 411 -15.76 11.70 12.14
N GLY A 412 -15.78 12.98 11.80
CA GLY A 412 -16.09 14.07 12.73
C GLY A 412 -14.99 14.42 13.74
N THR A 413 -13.84 13.71 13.75
CA THR A 413 -12.74 13.97 14.68
C THR A 413 -11.56 14.67 13.99
N LEU A 414 -11.02 15.73 14.59
CA LEU A 414 -9.82 16.39 14.11
C LEU A 414 -8.57 15.56 14.44
N CYS A 415 -7.93 15.04 13.41
CA CYS A 415 -6.74 14.22 13.47
C CYS A 415 -5.48 15.05 13.20
N ARG A 416 -4.41 14.75 13.95
CA ARG A 416 -3.10 15.36 13.73
C ARG A 416 -2.49 14.82 12.43
N VAL A 417 -1.90 15.70 11.62
CA VAL A 417 -1.21 15.33 10.38
C VAL A 417 0.29 15.62 10.51
N SER A 418 1.13 14.74 9.98
CA SER A 418 2.58 14.99 9.87
C SER A 418 3.13 14.56 8.51
N ARG A 419 4.28 15.11 8.12
CA ARG A 419 5.02 14.60 6.95
C ARG A 419 5.46 13.15 7.18
N TYR A 420 5.28 12.28 6.20
CA TYR A 420 5.78 10.92 6.26
C TYR A 420 7.31 10.92 6.30
N ARG A 421 7.88 10.17 7.24
CA ARG A 421 9.31 9.92 7.32
C ARG A 421 9.55 8.43 7.07
N PRO A 422 10.21 8.06 5.96
CA PRO A 422 10.57 6.66 5.73
C PRO A 422 11.42 6.16 6.90
N ARG A 423 11.01 5.03 7.49
CA ARG A 423 11.85 4.35 8.48
C ARG A 423 13.11 3.90 7.76
N ARG A 424 14.29 4.24 8.29
CA ARG A 424 15.54 3.64 7.82
C ARG A 424 15.41 2.15 8.09
N ARG A 425 15.60 1.34 7.05
CA ARG A 425 15.80 -0.10 7.22
C ARG A 425 17.25 -0.22 7.66
N ASP A 426 17.44 -0.53 8.94
CA ASP A 426 18.75 -0.85 9.51
C ASP A 426 19.13 -2.28 9.16
#